data_AF-A0A2E8VMV2-F1
#
_entry.id   AF-A0A2E8VMV2-F1
#
_cell.length_a   1.000
_cell.length_b   1.000
_cell.length_c   1.000
_cell.angle_alpha   90.00
_cell.angle_beta   90.00
_cell.angle_gamma   90.00
#
_symmetry.space_group_name_H-M   'P 1'
#
loop_
_entity.id
_entity.type
_entity.pdbx_description
1 polymer ?
#
loop_
_entity_poly.entity_id
_entity_poly.type
_entity_poly.pdbx_seq_one_letter_code
_entity_poly.pdbx_strand_id
1 'polypeptide(L)'
;MAEVKRVSRDALLPYSAAQMYAIVNDVESYPRFLPWCSGASILDQRENQMTARVEVEKGGLRQSLTTRNDLVENQSIQLNLVDGPFSRLRGRWRFQDLGSDGCKVSLDLSFSFRSRLVASTFGAIFSVAASQMVDAFCKRADVVYGR
;
A
#
# COMPACT_ATOMS: atom_id res chain seq x y z
N MET A 1 4.12 -26.20 -4.32
CA MET A 1 3.20 -25.05 -4.44
C MET A 1 3.88 -23.82 -3.85
N ALA A 2 3.72 -22.64 -4.44
CA ALA A 2 4.28 -21.40 -3.89
C ALA A 2 3.51 -21.02 -2.61
N GLU A 3 4.23 -20.70 -1.54
CA GLU A 3 3.64 -20.30 -0.26
C GLU A 3 2.97 -18.91 -0.38
N VAL A 4 1.72 -18.81 0.06
CA VAL A 4 0.97 -17.55 0.07
C VAL A 4 1.13 -16.88 1.43
N LYS A 5 1.76 -15.71 1.45
CA LYS A 5 1.87 -14.87 2.63
C LYS A 5 0.68 -13.93 2.73
N ARG A 6 0.24 -13.64 3.95
CA ARG A 6 -0.85 -12.71 4.25
C ARG A 6 -0.42 -11.73 5.32
N VAL A 7 -0.83 -10.47 5.16
CA VAL A 7 -0.68 -9.40 6.14
C VAL A 7 -2.06 -8.76 6.29
N SER A 8 -2.50 -8.57 7.52
CA SER A 8 -3.71 -7.79 7.82
C SER A 8 -3.36 -6.82 8.95
N ARG A 9 -3.74 -5.56 8.78
CA ARG A 9 -3.46 -4.47 9.72
C ARG A 9 -4.65 -3.53 9.76
N ASP A 10 -5.00 -3.11 10.97
CA ASP A 10 -6.06 -2.15 11.24
C ASP A 10 -5.51 -1.00 12.08
N ALA A 11 -6.01 0.21 11.86
CA ALA A 11 -5.79 1.36 12.73
C ALA A 11 -7.08 2.16 12.90
N LEU A 12 -7.28 2.71 14.09
CA LEU A 12 -8.32 3.70 14.38
C LEU A 12 -7.66 5.07 14.49
N LEU A 13 -8.18 6.04 13.74
CA LEU A 13 -7.57 7.36 13.62
C LEU A 13 -8.62 8.46 13.77
N PRO A 14 -8.30 9.59 14.41
CA PRO A 14 -9.19 10.74 14.55
C PRO A 14 -9.25 11.58 13.26
N TYR A 15 -9.17 10.94 12.09
CA TYR A 15 -9.26 11.55 10.77
C TYR A 15 -10.41 10.91 10.00
N SER A 16 -11.05 11.67 9.11
CA SER A 16 -12.13 11.16 8.29
C SER A 16 -11.67 10.08 7.30
N ALA A 17 -12.59 9.23 6.86
CA ALA A 17 -12.33 8.25 5.81
C ALA A 17 -11.81 8.90 4.52
N ALA A 18 -12.33 10.08 4.18
CA ALA A 18 -11.88 10.85 3.02
C ALA A 18 -10.43 11.33 3.13
N GLN A 19 -10.03 11.83 4.31
CA GLN A 19 -8.65 12.22 4.58
C GLN A 19 -7.68 11.04 4.44
N MET A 20 -8.03 9.89 5.03
CA MET A 20 -7.18 8.71 4.94
C MET A 20 -7.14 8.12 3.53
N TYR A 21 -8.28 8.09 2.84
CA TYR A 21 -8.35 7.70 1.44
C TYR A 21 -7.44 8.58 0.57
N ALA A 22 -7.45 9.90 0.76
CA ALA A 22 -6.64 10.83 -0.01
C ALA A 22 -5.13 10.55 0.15
N ILE A 23 -4.64 10.29 1.36
CA ILE A 23 -3.22 9.98 1.59
C ILE A 23 -2.84 8.65 0.92
N VAL A 24 -3.69 7.62 1.02
CA VAL A 24 -3.42 6.30 0.41
C VAL A 24 -3.58 6.34 -1.12
N ASN A 25 -4.42 7.21 -1.67
CA ASN A 25 -4.57 7.33 -3.12
C ASN A 25 -3.46 8.20 -3.75
N ASP A 26 -2.78 9.04 -2.97
CA ASP A 26 -1.65 9.87 -3.39
C ASP A 26 -0.34 9.07 -3.47
N VAL A 27 -0.28 8.16 -4.44
CA VAL A 27 0.85 7.23 -4.62
C VAL A 27 2.17 7.94 -4.88
N GLU A 28 2.17 9.07 -5.60
CA GLU A 28 3.41 9.80 -5.94
C GLU A 28 4.05 10.47 -4.72
N SER A 29 3.30 10.70 -3.65
CA SER A 29 3.84 11.18 -2.37
C SER A 29 4.56 10.11 -1.56
N TYR A 30 4.43 8.83 -1.89
CA TYR A 30 4.97 7.73 -1.09
C TYR A 30 6.46 7.84 -0.78
N PRO A 31 7.36 8.20 -1.70
CA PRO A 31 8.80 8.34 -1.41
C PRO A 31 9.11 9.39 -0.35
N ARG A 32 8.19 10.33 -0.08
CA ARG A 32 8.40 11.39 0.92
C ARG A 32 8.25 10.89 2.36
N PHE A 33 7.57 9.76 2.58
CA PHE A 33 7.25 9.30 3.94
C PHE A 33 7.32 7.77 4.14
N LEU A 34 7.40 6.96 3.09
CA LEU A 34 7.63 5.52 3.20
C LEU A 34 9.14 5.25 3.15
N PRO A 35 9.80 4.83 4.25
CA PRO A 35 11.26 4.73 4.32
C PRO A 35 11.90 3.74 3.35
N TRP A 36 11.11 2.80 2.86
CA TRP A 36 11.50 1.74 1.92
C TRP A 36 11.09 2.04 0.48
N CYS A 37 10.42 3.16 0.22
CA CYS A 37 9.97 3.58 -1.10
C CYS A 37 10.99 4.55 -1.71
N SER A 38 11.70 4.13 -2.77
CA SER A 38 12.66 4.98 -3.46
C SER A 38 12.06 5.76 -4.64
N GLY A 39 10.85 5.40 -5.06
CA GLY A 39 10.16 6.06 -6.16
C GLY A 39 8.71 5.59 -6.29
N ALA A 40 7.85 6.45 -6.83
CA ALA A 40 6.47 6.11 -7.13
C ALA A 40 5.97 6.97 -8.30
N SER A 41 5.17 6.39 -9.19
CA SER A 41 4.63 7.08 -10.37
C SER A 41 3.27 6.51 -10.76
N ILE A 42 2.40 7.38 -11.28
CA ILE A 42 1.14 6.98 -11.91
C ILE A 42 1.41 6.72 -13.40
N LEU A 43 1.03 5.55 -13.89
CA LEU A 43 1.21 5.15 -15.29
C LEU A 43 -0.05 5.40 -16.13
N ASP A 44 -1.23 5.28 -15.51
CA ASP A 44 -2.54 5.54 -16.12
C ASP A 44 -3.54 5.87 -15.00
N GLN A 45 -4.47 6.80 -15.24
CA GLN A 45 -5.51 7.15 -14.27
C GLN A 45 -6.83 7.47 -14.95
N ARG A 46 -7.90 6.94 -14.37
CA ARG A 46 -9.31 7.19 -14.71
C ARG A 46 -10.08 7.42 -13.41
N GLU A 47 -11.36 7.76 -13.53
CA GLU A 47 -12.24 8.06 -12.39
C GLU A 47 -12.20 6.96 -11.31
N ASN A 48 -12.44 5.70 -11.70
CA ASN A 48 -12.54 4.58 -10.75
C ASN A 48 -11.34 3.60 -10.82
N GLN A 49 -10.24 4.01 -11.44
CA GLN A 49 -9.07 3.15 -11.60
C GLN A 49 -7.76 3.93 -11.72
N MET A 50 -6.71 3.39 -11.13
CA MET A 50 -5.34 3.90 -11.27
C MET A 50 -4.37 2.74 -11.52
N THR A 51 -3.47 2.86 -12.50
CA THR A 51 -2.31 1.97 -12.61
C THR A 51 -1.09 2.74 -12.11
N ALA A 52 -0.42 2.22 -11.08
CA ALA A 52 0.72 2.89 -10.46
C ALA A 52 1.89 1.93 -10.26
N ARG A 53 3.11 2.47 -10.36
CA ARG A 53 4.36 1.77 -10.05
C ARG A 53 4.95 2.34 -8.77
N VAL A 54 5.34 1.45 -7.85
CA VAL A 54 6.07 1.76 -6.62
C VAL A 54 7.40 1.03 -6.66
N GLU A 55 8.47 1.74 -6.36
CA GLU A 55 9.83 1.23 -6.26
C GLU A 55 10.23 1.09 -4.80
N VAL A 56 10.69 -0.11 -4.45
CA VAL A 56 11.09 -0.50 -3.11
C VAL A 56 12.59 -0.72 -3.10
N GLU A 57 13.26 -0.14 -2.11
CA GLU A 57 14.70 -0.26 -1.93
C GLU A 57 15.08 -0.56 -0.48
N LYS A 58 16.03 -1.48 -0.29
CA LYS A 58 16.70 -1.69 0.99
C LYS A 58 18.07 -2.32 0.78
N GLY A 59 19.11 -1.71 1.35
CA GLY A 59 20.46 -2.27 1.36
C GLY A 59 21.05 -2.50 -0.04
N GLY A 60 20.81 -1.58 -0.98
CA GLY A 60 21.31 -1.65 -2.36
C GLY A 60 20.48 -2.55 -3.30
N LEU A 61 19.48 -3.27 -2.80
CA LEU A 61 18.55 -4.01 -3.63
C LEU A 61 17.34 -3.15 -3.96
N ARG A 62 17.06 -2.97 -5.26
CA ARG A 62 15.91 -2.22 -5.79
C ARG A 62 14.97 -3.14 -6.55
N GLN A 63 13.67 -2.97 -6.37
CA GLN A 63 12.67 -3.56 -7.25
C GLN A 63 11.43 -2.68 -7.38
N SER A 64 10.71 -2.82 -8.49
CA SER A 64 9.41 -2.20 -8.70
C SER A 64 8.27 -3.21 -8.60
N LEU A 65 7.12 -2.69 -8.18
CA LEU A 65 5.81 -3.32 -8.18
C LEU A 65 4.88 -2.40 -8.97
N THR A 66 4.14 -2.94 -9.92
CA THR A 66 3.06 -2.22 -10.60
C THR A 66 1.73 -2.85 -10.25
N THR A 67 0.77 -2.04 -9.79
CA THR A 67 -0.59 -2.47 -9.50
C THR A 67 -1.60 -1.69 -10.31
N ARG A 68 -2.69 -2.37 -10.68
CA ARG A 68 -3.94 -1.76 -11.11
C ARG A 68 -4.86 -1.70 -9.90
N ASN A 69 -5.24 -0.49 -9.53
CA ASN A 69 -6.00 -0.15 -8.36
C ASN A 69 -7.43 0.16 -8.80
N ASP A 70 -8.40 -0.62 -8.32
CA ASP A 70 -9.82 -0.31 -8.47
C ASP A 70 -10.25 0.58 -7.29
N LEU A 71 -10.84 1.73 -7.59
CA LEU A 71 -11.10 2.80 -6.64
C LEU A 71 -12.59 2.90 -6.35
N VAL A 72 -12.95 2.88 -5.07
CA VAL A 72 -14.26 3.33 -4.60
C VAL A 72 -14.00 4.50 -3.66
N GLU A 73 -14.32 5.69 -4.13
CA GLU A 73 -13.99 6.95 -3.46
C GLU A 73 -14.37 6.92 -1.98
N ASN A 74 -13.41 7.32 -1.12
CA ASN A 74 -13.53 7.38 0.34
C ASN A 74 -13.87 6.06 1.05
N GLN A 75 -13.92 4.92 0.34
CA GLN A 75 -14.37 3.64 0.89
C GLN A 75 -13.32 2.54 0.75
N SER A 76 -12.73 2.36 -0.44
CA SER A 76 -11.75 1.29 -0.65
C SER A 76 -10.84 1.50 -1.85
N ILE A 77 -9.66 0.88 -1.78
CA ILE A 77 -8.71 0.77 -2.90
C ILE A 77 -8.29 -0.69 -3.00
N GLN A 78 -8.66 -1.36 -4.10
CA GLN A 78 -8.28 -2.74 -4.34
C GLN A 78 -7.08 -2.81 -5.28
N LEU A 79 -5.97 -3.37 -4.81
CA LEU A 79 -4.74 -3.51 -5.58
C LEU A 79 -4.68 -4.87 -6.25
N ASN A 80 -4.48 -4.90 -7.55
CA ASN A 80 -4.22 -6.10 -8.33
C ASN A 80 -2.85 -6.01 -9.02
N LEU A 81 -2.02 -7.04 -8.88
CA LEU A 81 -0.72 -7.09 -9.53
C LEU A 81 -0.83 -6.97 -11.06
N VAL A 82 -0.03 -6.07 -11.64
CA VAL A 82 0.22 -5.99 -13.08
C VAL A 82 1.61 -6.52 -13.40
N ASP A 83 2.63 -6.04 -12.68
CA ASP A 83 4.03 -6.42 -12.88
C ASP A 83 4.81 -6.40 -11.55
N GLY A 84 5.86 -7.22 -11.45
CA GLY A 84 6.74 -7.27 -10.30
C GLY A 84 7.24 -8.68 -9.93
N PRO A 85 7.99 -8.81 -8.82
CA PRO A 85 8.65 -10.06 -8.41
C PRO A 85 7.68 -11.14 -7.89
N PHE A 86 6.39 -10.84 -7.86
CA PHE A 86 5.33 -11.70 -7.36
C PHE A 86 4.71 -12.53 -8.49
N SER A 87 4.31 -13.76 -8.16
CA SER A 87 3.40 -14.57 -8.99
C SER A 87 1.95 -14.15 -8.75
N ARG A 88 1.65 -13.64 -7.56
CA ARG A 88 0.36 -13.05 -7.19
C ARG A 88 0.62 -11.98 -6.15
N LEU A 89 -0.05 -10.84 -6.31
CA LEU A 89 -0.23 -9.87 -5.25
C LEU A 89 -1.65 -9.32 -5.38
N ARG A 90 -2.38 -9.34 -4.27
CA ARG A 90 -3.67 -8.67 -4.12
C ARG A 90 -3.68 -7.96 -2.79
N GLY A 91 -4.11 -6.72 -2.80
CA GLY A 91 -4.32 -5.95 -1.60
C GLY A 91 -5.69 -5.29 -1.59
N ARG A 92 -6.15 -4.90 -0.42
CA ARG A 92 -7.33 -4.06 -0.27
C ARG A 92 -7.16 -3.14 0.93
N TRP A 93 -7.23 -1.85 0.65
CA TRP A 93 -7.50 -0.84 1.66
C TRP A 93 -9.00 -0.69 1.84
N ARG A 94 -9.42 -0.51 3.09
CA ARG A 94 -10.79 -0.14 3.46
C ARG A 94 -10.74 1.03 4.42
N PHE A 95 -11.61 2.00 4.20
CA PHE A 95 -11.78 3.20 5.00
C PHE A 95 -13.22 3.16 5.51
N GLN A 96 -13.39 2.84 6.78
CA GLN A 96 -14.69 2.77 7.42
C GLN A 96 -14.87 4.02 8.26
N ASP A 97 -15.82 4.85 7.85
CA ASP A 97 -16.26 6.00 8.64
C ASP A 97 -16.91 5.53 9.94
N LEU A 98 -16.48 6.12 11.06
CA LEU A 98 -17.02 5.88 12.40
C LEU A 98 -17.77 7.12 12.93
N GLY A 99 -18.06 8.09 12.08
CA GLY A 99 -18.77 9.32 12.45
C GLY A 99 -17.85 10.29 13.20
N SER A 100 -18.30 10.79 14.35
CA SER A 100 -17.53 11.74 15.17
C SER A 100 -16.23 11.16 15.73
N ASP A 101 -16.09 9.84 15.73
CA ASP A 101 -14.97 9.12 16.34
C ASP A 101 -13.79 8.90 15.37
N GLY A 102 -13.94 9.35 14.11
CA GLY A 102 -12.90 9.26 13.07
C GLY A 102 -13.12 8.11 12.10
N CYS A 103 -12.05 7.42 11.71
CA CYS A 103 -12.09 6.35 10.71
C CYS A 103 -11.29 5.14 11.15
N LYS A 104 -11.80 3.95 10.80
CA LYS A 104 -11.01 2.72 10.80
C LYS A 104 -10.39 2.52 9.42
N VAL A 105 -9.06 2.42 9.38
CA VAL A 105 -8.29 2.07 8.18
C VAL A 105 -7.84 0.63 8.29
N SER A 106 -8.15 -0.19 7.28
CA SER A 106 -7.75 -1.60 7.21
C SER A 106 -6.97 -1.87 5.93
N LEU A 107 -5.87 -2.61 6.05
CA LEU A 107 -5.10 -3.14 4.94
C LEU A 107 -5.07 -4.66 5.03
N ASP A 108 -5.59 -5.32 4.01
CA ASP A 108 -5.37 -6.75 3.77
C ASP A 108 -4.48 -6.92 2.54
N LEU A 109 -3.41 -7.71 2.68
CA LEU A 109 -2.47 -7.97 1.61
C LEU A 109 -2.18 -9.47 1.54
N SER A 110 -2.21 -10.02 0.33
CA SER A 110 -1.88 -11.41 0.05
C SER A 110 -0.94 -11.50 -1.14
N PHE A 111 0.15 -12.25 -1.01
CA PHE A 111 1.16 -12.33 -2.05
C PHE A 111 1.93 -13.64 -2.05
N SER A 112 2.46 -14.01 -3.21
CA SER A 112 3.36 -15.13 -3.41
C SER A 112 4.46 -14.75 -4.39
N PHE A 113 5.67 -15.24 -4.19
CA PHE A 113 6.79 -14.98 -5.10
C PHE A 113 6.80 -15.92 -6.31
N ARG A 114 7.44 -15.50 -7.40
CA ARG A 114 7.60 -16.34 -8.60
C ARG A 114 8.52 -17.54 -8.38
N SER A 115 9.50 -17.41 -7.48
CA SER A 115 10.42 -18.50 -7.12
C SER A 115 10.89 -18.37 -5.67
N ARG A 116 11.43 -19.47 -5.11
CA ARG A 116 12.02 -19.46 -3.76
C ARG A 116 13.24 -18.56 -3.65
N LEU A 117 14.03 -18.43 -4.73
CA LEU A 117 15.19 -17.54 -4.78
C LEU A 117 14.76 -16.07 -4.67
N VAL A 118 13.74 -15.66 -5.43
CA VAL A 118 13.17 -14.31 -5.31
C VAL A 118 12.59 -14.11 -3.90
N ALA A 119 11.97 -15.12 -3.32
CA ALA A 119 11.46 -15.05 -1.96
C ALA A 119 12.56 -14.87 -0.90
N SER A 120 13.72 -15.51 -1.03
CA SER A 120 14.82 -15.38 -0.06
C SER A 120 15.53 -14.03 -0.14
N THR A 121 15.63 -13.44 -1.33
CA THR A 121 16.26 -12.12 -1.51
C THR A 121 15.30 -10.96 -1.19
N PHE A 122 14.05 -11.00 -1.68
CA PHE A 122 13.10 -9.89 -1.58
C PHE A 122 12.05 -10.04 -0.48
N GLY A 123 11.87 -11.26 0.05
CA GLY A 123 10.84 -11.56 1.04
C GLY A 123 10.93 -10.71 2.30
N ALA A 124 12.15 -10.47 2.79
CA ALA A 124 12.35 -9.67 4.00
C ALA A 124 11.99 -8.20 3.81
N ILE A 125 12.36 -7.59 2.67
CA ILE A 125 12.06 -6.19 2.37
C ILE A 125 10.55 -6.00 2.26
N PHE A 126 9.88 -6.84 1.48
CA PHE A 126 8.45 -6.71 1.27
C PHE A 126 7.62 -7.01 2.53
N SER A 127 8.01 -8.01 3.34
CA SER A 127 7.35 -8.27 4.62
C SER A 127 7.46 -7.07 5.57
N VAL A 128 8.62 -6.40 5.61
CA VAL A 128 8.79 -5.16 6.39
C VAL A 128 7.93 -4.04 5.83
N ALA A 129 7.98 -3.80 4.51
CA ALA A 129 7.18 -2.78 3.86
C ALA A 129 5.67 -2.94 4.11
N ALA A 130 5.16 -4.16 3.93
CA ALA A 130 3.76 -4.49 4.18
C ALA A 130 3.36 -4.34 5.66
N SER A 131 4.25 -4.66 6.60
CA SER A 131 3.95 -4.57 8.02
C SER A 131 3.97 -3.14 8.55
N GLN A 132 4.74 -2.25 7.93
CA GLN A 132 4.89 -0.85 8.33
C GLN A 132 3.91 0.09 7.62
N MET A 133 3.15 -0.43 6.65
CA MET A 133 2.37 0.39 5.74
C MET A 133 1.35 1.24 6.51
N VAL A 134 0.43 0.62 7.26
CA VAL A 134 -0.60 1.33 8.02
C VAL A 134 0.01 2.37 8.96
N ASP A 135 1.02 2.01 9.76
CA ASP A 135 1.67 2.92 10.70
C ASP A 135 2.28 4.15 10.02
N ALA A 136 2.88 3.98 8.84
CA ALA A 136 3.46 5.07 8.07
C ALA A 136 2.38 6.03 7.54
N PHE A 137 1.22 5.50 7.12
CA PHE A 137 0.07 6.31 6.71
C PHE A 137 -0.54 7.06 7.90
N CYS A 138 -0.63 6.44 9.08
CA CYS A 138 -1.06 7.12 10.31
C CYS A 138 -0.17 8.32 10.61
N LYS A 139 1.16 8.12 10.63
CA LYS A 139 2.13 9.21 10.85
C LYS A 139 2.03 10.30 9.79
N ARG A 140 1.78 9.92 8.54
CA ARG A 140 1.59 10.88 7.45
C ARG A 140 0.33 11.71 7.66
N ALA A 141 -0.75 11.12 8.17
CA ALA A 141 -1.97 11.86 8.49
C ALA A 141 -1.74 12.91 9.57
N ASP A 142 -0.94 12.61 10.60
CA ASP A 142 -0.56 13.59 11.62
C ASP A 142 0.22 14.77 11.03
N VAL A 143 1.10 14.53 10.05
CA VAL A 143 1.86 15.60 9.39
C VAL A 143 0.98 16.45 8.46
N VAL A 144 -0.02 15.85 7.80
CA VAL A 144 -0.85 16.54 6.80
C VAL A 144 -2.06 17.25 7.42
N TYR A 145 -2.63 16.67 8.47
CA TYR A 145 -3.89 17.10 9.07
C TYR A 145 -3.79 17.41 10.57
N GLY A 146 -2.76 16.89 11.26
CA GLY A 146 -2.52 17.22 12.66
C GLY A 146 -2.21 18.71 12.79
N ARG A 147 -2.94 19.38 13.68
CA ARG A 147 -2.66 20.75 14.12
C ARG A 147 -1.92 20.71 15.44
#